data_AF-A0A1B2F672-F1
#
_entry.id   AF-A0A1B2F672-F1
#
_cell.length_a   1.000
_cell.length_b   1.000
_cell.length_c   1.000
_cell.angle_alpha   90.00
_cell.angle_beta   90.00
_cell.angle_gamma   90.00
#
_symmetry.space_group_name_H-M   'P 1'
#
loop_
_entity.id
_entity.type
_entity.pdbx_description
1 polymer ?
#
loop_
_entity_poly.entity_id
_entity_poly.type
_entity_poly.pdbx_seq_one_letter_code
_entity_poly.pdbx_strand_id
1 'polypeptide(L)' 'MMVRVRQPLLPDDPLYQQAIEAMKKYHQAKADGLCNAELERLRLEAEYAFQSVTDYQLEMLGGSSPIRR' A
#
# COMPACT_ATOMS: atom_id res chain seq x y z
N MET A 1 17.03 -4.17 -26.08
CA MET A 1 15.91 -3.63 -25.27
C MET A 1 16.48 -3.10 -23.98
N MET A 2 16.30 -1.81 -23.66
CA MET A 2 16.66 -1.28 -22.34
C MET A 2 15.58 -1.69 -21.35
N VAL A 3 15.89 -2.62 -20.45
CA VAL A 3 15.04 -2.88 -19.28
C VAL A 3 15.04 -1.61 -18.46
N ARG A 4 13.89 -0.92 -18.37
CA ARG A 4 13.74 0.15 -17.38
C ARG A 4 13.80 -0.51 -16.01
N VAL A 5 14.95 -0.38 -15.35
CA VAL A 5 15.11 -0.75 -13.94
C VAL A 5 14.20 0.18 -13.16
N ARG A 6 13.10 -0.35 -12.62
CA ARG A 6 12.28 0.41 -11.68
C ARG A 6 13.11 0.65 -10.42
N GLN A 7 12.95 1.81 -9.78
CA GLN A 7 13.70 2.13 -8.56
C GLN A 7 12.90 1.70 -7.32
N PRO A 8 13.57 1.32 -6.21
CA PRO A 8 12.87 1.05 -4.96
C PRO A 8 12.03 2.24 -4.51
N LEU A 9 10.85 1.98 -3.97
CA LEU A 9 10.07 3.01 -3.28
C LEU A 9 10.85 3.40 -2.03
N LEU A 10 11.34 4.63 -2.02
CA LEU A 10 11.94 5.23 -0.84
C LEU A 10 10.84 5.70 0.11
N PRO A 11 11.15 5.93 1.40
CA PRO A 11 10.17 6.45 2.34
C PRO A 11 9.47 7.73 1.87
N ASP A 12 10.15 8.58 1.11
CA ASP A 12 9.59 9.83 0.56
C ASP A 12 8.75 9.62 -0.72
N ASP A 13 8.65 8.38 -1.22
CA ASP A 13 7.83 8.08 -2.39
C ASP A 13 6.34 8.28 -2.07
N PRO A 14 5.57 8.98 -2.94
CA PRO A 14 4.15 9.21 -2.71
C PRO A 14 3.33 7.94 -2.47
N LEU A 15 3.62 6.83 -3.15
CA LEU A 15 2.92 5.57 -2.98
C LEU A 15 3.20 4.96 -1.60
N TYR A 16 4.45 5.10 -1.13
CA TYR A 16 4.83 4.65 0.21
C TYR A 16 4.17 5.51 1.29
N GLN A 17 4.21 6.84 1.16
CA GLN A 17 3.54 7.76 2.07
C GLN A 17 2.04 7.50 2.16
N GLN A 18 1.36 7.29 1.02
CA GLN A 18 -0.07 6.96 0.98
C GLN A 18 -0.39 5.67 1.74
N ALA A 19 0.43 4.62 1.60
CA ALA A 19 0.25 3.38 2.34
C ALA A 19 0.41 3.57 3.85
N ILE A 20 1.41 4.36 4.27
CA ILE A 20 1.63 4.70 5.68
C ILE A 20 0.47 5.53 6.25
N GLU A 21 -0.03 6.50 5.50
CA GLU A 21 -1.18 7.31 5.92
C GLU A 21 -2.46 6.48 6.09
N ALA A 22 -2.74 5.56 5.15
CA ALA A 22 -3.89 4.67 5.24
C ALA A 22 -3.82 3.77 6.49
N MET A 23 -2.63 3.21 6.78
CA MET A 23 -2.40 2.46 8.01
C MET A 23 -2.62 3.30 9.26
N LYS A 24 -2.09 4.53 9.31
CA LYS A 24 -2.27 5.42 10.46
C LYS A 24 -3.76 5.70 10.72
N LYS A 25 -4.53 5.99 9.67
CA LYS A 25 -5.98 6.25 9.77
C LYS A 25 -6.74 5.05 10.33
N TYR A 26 -6.45 3.84 9.84
CA TYR A 26 -7.07 2.62 10.37
C TYR A 26 -6.73 2.39 11.86
N HIS A 27 -5.46 2.51 12.24
CA HIS A 27 -5.05 2.30 13.63
C HIS A 27 -5.60 3.36 14.58
N GLN A 28 -5.68 4.62 14.12
CA GLN A 28 -6.30 5.69 14.89
C GLN A 28 -7.79 5.42 15.09
N ALA A 29 -8.53 5.08 14.03
CA ALA A 29 -9.95 4.75 14.13
C ALA A 29 -10.20 3.55 15.06
N LYS A 30 -9.34 2.54 15.01
CA LYS A 30 -9.38 1.39 15.93
C LYS A 30 -9.12 1.81 17.38
N ALA A 31 -8.14 2.67 17.62
CA ALA A 31 -7.81 3.20 18.94
C ALA A 31 -8.93 4.08 19.52
N ASP A 32 -9.62 4.82 18.65
CA ASP A 32 -10.79 5.63 19.00
C ASP A 32 -12.06 4.79 19.23
N GLY A 33 -11.96 3.46 19.08
CA GLY A 33 -13.04 2.52 19.37
C GLY A 33 -14.09 2.40 18.26
N LEU A 34 -13.81 2.89 17.04
CA LEU A 34 -14.68 2.61 15.90
C LEU A 34 -14.68 1.09 15.66
N CYS A 35 -15.86 0.50 15.54
CA CYS A 35 -16.03 -0.94 15.29
C CYS A 35 -17.09 -1.23 14.22
N ASN A 36 -17.40 -0.22 13.40
CA ASN A 36 -18.47 -0.25 12.40
C ASN A 36 -17.91 -0.47 10.98
N ALA A 37 -18.78 -0.35 9.97
CA ALA A 37 -18.41 -0.47 8.56
C ALA A 37 -17.32 0.51 8.11
N GLU A 38 -17.15 1.65 8.80
CA GLU A 38 -16.10 2.62 8.47
C GLU A 38 -14.72 2.10 8.88
N LEU A 39 -14.60 1.39 10.01
CA LEU A 39 -13.35 0.74 10.40
C LEU A 39 -12.95 -0.31 9.35
N GLU A 40 -13.89 -1.14 8.91
CA GLU A 40 -13.62 -2.14 7.87
C GLU A 40 -13.24 -1.52 6.53
N ARG A 41 -13.85 -0.39 6.17
CA ARG A 41 -13.45 0.36 4.96
C ARG A 41 -12.01 0.84 5.08
N LEU A 42 -11.63 1.41 6.22
CA LEU A 42 -10.26 1.85 6.48
C LEU A 42 -9.26 0.69 6.48
N ARG A 43 -9.67 -0.48 6.99
CA ARG A 43 -8.86 -1.71 6.95
C ARG A 43 -8.56 -2.13 5.52
N LEU A 44 -9.60 -2.20 4.67
CA LEU A 44 -9.46 -2.57 3.26
C LEU A 44 -8.61 -1.57 2.48
N GLU A 45 -8.76 -0.26 2.75
CA GLU A 45 -7.95 0.79 2.13
C GLU A 45 -6.47 0.64 2.49
N ALA A 46 -6.16 0.42 3.77
CA ALA A 46 -4.80 0.20 4.24
C ALA A 46 -4.18 -1.08 3.64
N GLU A 47 -4.94 -2.17 3.58
CA GLU A 47 -4.51 -3.44 3.00
C GLU A 47 -4.22 -3.31 1.50
N TYR A 48 -5.11 -2.65 0.75
CA TYR A 48 -4.91 -2.40 -0.68
C TYR A 48 -3.69 -1.51 -0.95
N ALA A 49 -3.48 -0.47 -0.15
CA ALA A 49 -2.33 0.42 -0.31
C ALA A 49 -0.99 -0.33 -0.06
N PHE A 50 -0.95 -1.21 0.94
CA PHE A 50 0.23 -2.03 1.22
C PHE A 50 0.50 -3.09 0.13
N GLN A 51 -0.56 -3.71 -0.39
CA GLN A 51 -0.42 -4.64 -1.51
C GLN A 51 0.08 -3.92 -2.77
N SER A 52 -0.35 -2.68 -3.00
CA SER A 52 0.12 -1.87 -4.14
C SER A 52 1.62 -1.54 -4.07
N VAL A 53 2.15 -1.30 -2.86
CA VAL A 53 3.59 -1.13 -2.59
C VAL A 53 4.34 -2.44 -2.86
N THR A 54 3.83 -3.54 -2.33
CA THR A 54 4.40 -4.90 -2.51
C THR A 54 4.48 -5.27 -3.99
N ASP A 55 3.39 -5.03 -4.73
CA ASP A 55 3.30 -5.32 -6.16
C ASP A 55 4.31 -4.51 -6.97
N TYR A 56 4.48 -3.24 -6.64
CA TYR A 56 5.49 -2.42 -7.30
C TYR A 56 6.91 -2.96 -7.03
N GLN A 57 7.20 -3.35 -5.79
CA GLN A 57 8.51 -3.93 -5.43
C GLN A 57 8.74 -5.29 -6.11
N LEU A 58 7.70 -6.12 -6.24
CA LEU A 58 7.78 -7.37 -7.00
C LEU A 58 8.05 -7.13 -8.48
N GLU A 59 7.32 -6.22 -9.12
CA GLU A 59 7.53 -5.86 -10.52
C GLU A 59 8.93 -5.27 -10.76
N MET A 60 9.44 -4.49 -9.81
CA MET A 60 10.83 -4.01 -9.84
C MET A 60 11.85 -5.14 -9.84
N LEU A 61 11.60 -6.19 -9.04
CA LEU A 61 12.47 -7.37 -8.94
C LEU A 61 12.27 -8.37 -10.10
N GLY A 62 11.43 -8.05 -11.09
CA GLY A 62 11.15 -8.91 -12.24
C GLY A 62 10.04 -9.96 -12.00
N GLY A 63 9.31 -9.85 -10.88
CA GLY A 63 8.11 -10.64 -10.59
C GLY A 63 6.85 -10.12 -11.28
N SER A 64 5.78 -10.90 -11.25
CA SER A 64 4.45 -10.49 -11.73
C SER A 64 3.57 -10.00 -10.58
N SER A 65 2.95 -8.83 -10.73
CA SER A 65 1.96 -8.33 -9.76
C SER A 65 0.69 -9.17 -9.78
N PRO A 66 0.15 -9.55 -8.61
CA PRO A 66 -1.16 -10.19 -8.51
C PRO A 66 -2.34 -9.25 -8.78
N ILE A 67 -2.23 -7.93 -8.57
CA ILE A 67 -3.33 -6.96 -8.77
C ILE A 67 -3.32 -6.34 -10.17
N ARG A 68 -2.15 -6.07 -10.76
CA ARG A 68 -2.00 -5.45 -12.09
C ARG A 68 -1.76 -6.53 -13.14
N ARG A 69 -2.83 -7.22 -13.55
CA ARG A 69 -2.85 -8.07 -14.74
C ARG A 69 -3.45 -7.36 -15.93
#